data_AF-A0A1W2C3K7-F1
#
_entry.id   AF-A0A1W2C3K7-F1
#
_cell.length_a   1.000
_cell.length_b   1.000
_cell.length_c   1.000
_cell.angle_alpha   90.00
_cell.angle_beta   90.00
_cell.angle_gamma   90.00
#
_symmetry.space_group_name_H-M   'P 1'
#
loop_
_entity.id
_entity.type
_entity.pdbx_description
1 polymer ?
#
loop_
_entity_poly.entity_id
_entity_poly.type
_entity_poly.pdbx_seq_one_letter_code
_entity_poly.pdbx_strand_id
1 'polypeptide(L)'
;MIKIRSHDLTLALQKLVKTGFLESSGHGRGTVYYIPGVELPTPDEVFAGEATLEKLKPLDLSSDGLTESSEGLEYDGLDFPIIHTLDGLKTKLRERLENIAEPAKASRKINKQEMADLICSLCNGRFLGLKVLAVLLDRSESYLRQGHLNPLVEQGRLRRAFPTTPNDPRQAYTS
;
A
#
# COMPACT_ATOMS: atom_id res chain seq x y z
N MET A 1 -34.26 -10.30 -7.41
CA MET A 1 -32.87 -10.05 -6.96
C MET A 1 -32.35 -11.35 -6.35
N ILE A 2 -31.53 -12.11 -7.08
CA ILE A 2 -31.11 -13.46 -6.66
C ILE A 2 -30.00 -13.32 -5.62
N LYS A 3 -30.28 -13.64 -4.35
CA LYS A 3 -29.26 -13.74 -3.29
C LYS A 3 -28.56 -15.09 -3.44
N ILE A 4 -27.40 -15.10 -4.10
CA ILE A 4 -26.52 -16.26 -4.13
C ILE A 4 -25.83 -16.35 -2.77
N ARG A 5 -25.95 -17.48 -2.08
CA ARG A 5 -25.24 -17.70 -0.81
C ARG A 5 -23.83 -18.19 -1.10
N SER A 6 -22.89 -17.87 -0.22
CA SER A 6 -21.49 -18.32 -0.30
C SER A 6 -21.34 -19.83 -0.50
N HIS A 7 -22.22 -20.62 0.11
CA HIS A 7 -22.25 -22.07 -0.05
C HIS A 7 -22.55 -22.51 -1.50
N ASP A 8 -23.47 -21.83 -2.19
CA ASP A 8 -23.89 -22.18 -3.54
C ASP A 8 -22.76 -21.92 -4.56
N LEU A 9 -21.96 -20.86 -4.34
CA LEU A 9 -20.77 -20.57 -5.14
C LEU A 9 -19.70 -21.66 -4.98
N THR A 10 -19.43 -22.07 -3.74
CA THR A 10 -18.46 -23.14 -3.47
C THR A 10 -18.88 -24.45 -4.14
N LEU A 11 -20.18 -24.80 -4.09
CA LEU A 11 -20.70 -25.99 -4.76
C LEU A 11 -20.61 -25.87 -6.29
N ALA A 12 -20.89 -24.70 -6.86
CA ALA A 12 -20.78 -24.48 -8.30
C ALA A 12 -19.33 -24.62 -8.80
N LEU A 13 -18.37 -23.99 -8.12
CA LEU A 13 -16.94 -24.10 -8.47
C LEU A 13 -16.43 -25.53 -8.32
N GLN A 14 -16.81 -26.24 -7.25
CA GLN A 14 -16.47 -27.65 -7.08
C GLN A 14 -17.06 -28.54 -8.18
N LYS A 15 -18.29 -28.27 -8.64
CA LYS A 15 -18.89 -28.99 -9.77
C LYS A 15 -18.13 -28.74 -11.08
N LEU A 16 -17.71 -27.49 -11.32
CA LEU A 16 -16.93 -27.13 -12.51
C LEU A 16 -15.55 -27.78 -12.52
N VAL A 17 -14.90 -27.91 -11.36
CA VAL A 17 -13.66 -28.69 -11.25
C VAL A 17 -13.89 -30.17 -11.53
N LYS A 18 -14.93 -30.76 -10.92
CA LYS A 18 -15.26 -32.18 -11.14
C LYS A 18 -15.63 -32.51 -12.59
N THR A 19 -16.18 -31.55 -13.32
CA THR A 19 -16.56 -31.70 -14.73
C THR A 19 -15.44 -31.37 -15.70
N GLY A 20 -14.24 -31.02 -15.19
CA GLY A 20 -13.05 -30.76 -16.00
C GLY A 20 -13.02 -29.41 -16.69
N PHE A 21 -13.94 -28.50 -16.33
CA PHE A 21 -13.96 -27.13 -16.87
C PHE A 21 -13.03 -26.17 -16.13
N LEU A 22 -12.65 -26.49 -14.89
CA LEU A 22 -11.75 -25.70 -14.06
C LEU A 22 -10.72 -26.61 -13.37
N GLU A 23 -9.54 -26.06 -13.13
CA GLU A 23 -8.52 -26.63 -12.25
C GLU A 23 -8.43 -25.79 -10.97
N SER A 24 -8.05 -26.41 -9.86
CA SER A 24 -7.85 -25.73 -8.58
C SER A 24 -6.38 -25.80 -8.16
N SER A 25 -5.80 -24.65 -7.82
CA SER A 25 -4.43 -24.54 -7.29
C SER A 25 -4.45 -23.95 -5.87
N GLY A 26 -3.63 -24.50 -4.98
CA GLY A 26 -3.53 -24.12 -3.57
C GLY A 26 -4.41 -24.96 -2.61
N HIS A 27 -4.17 -24.81 -1.31
CA HIS A 27 -4.89 -25.52 -0.24
C HIS A 27 -5.37 -24.54 0.84
N GLY A 28 -6.67 -24.59 1.19
CA GLY A 28 -7.24 -23.83 2.31
C GLY A 28 -7.71 -22.41 1.95
N ARG A 29 -7.32 -21.40 2.72
CA ARG A 29 -7.69 -19.99 2.51
C ARG A 29 -6.76 -19.36 1.47
N GLY A 30 -7.00 -19.67 0.21
CA GLY A 30 -6.19 -19.20 -0.92
C GLY A 30 -6.34 -20.04 -2.19
N THR A 31 -7.34 -20.92 -2.26
CA THR A 31 -7.58 -21.74 -3.45
C THR A 31 -7.98 -20.85 -4.63
N VAL A 32 -7.22 -20.94 -5.72
CA VAL A 32 -7.49 -20.25 -6.98
C VAL A 32 -8.05 -21.28 -7.97
N TYR A 33 -9.13 -20.92 -8.67
CA TYR A 33 -9.74 -21.74 -9.71
C TYR A 33 -9.45 -21.10 -11.07
N TYR A 34 -8.95 -21.88 -12.03
CA TYR A 34 -8.53 -21.39 -13.34
C TYR A 34 -8.95 -22.37 -14.45
N ILE A 35 -9.01 -21.88 -15.68
CA ILE A 35 -9.42 -22.69 -16.84
C ILE A 35 -8.22 -23.52 -17.30
N PRO A 36 -8.37 -24.85 -17.52
CA PRO A 36 -7.28 -25.69 -18.00
C PRO A 36 -6.75 -25.20 -19.35
N GLY A 37 -5.43 -25.04 -19.46
CA GLY A 37 -4.75 -24.52 -20.65
C GLY A 37 -4.50 -23.01 -20.65
N VAL A 38 -4.99 -22.27 -19.65
CA VAL A 38 -4.54 -20.91 -19.36
C VAL A 38 -3.40 -21.03 -18.34
N GLU A 39 -2.17 -20.67 -18.74
CA GLU A 39 -1.05 -20.58 -17.79
C GLU A 39 -1.44 -19.62 -16.67
N LEU A 40 -1.35 -20.09 -15.41
CA LEU A 40 -1.62 -19.27 -14.25
C LEU A 40 -0.71 -18.04 -14.31
N PRO A 41 -1.27 -16.83 -14.50
CA PRO A 41 -0.44 -15.65 -14.48
C PRO A 41 0.11 -15.57 -13.06
N THR A 42 1.41 -15.29 -12.93
CA THR A 42 1.97 -15.01 -11.61
C THR A 42 1.14 -13.89 -10.96
N PRO A 43 1.09 -13.76 -9.62
CA PRO A 43 0.30 -12.70 -8.98
C PRO A 43 0.54 -11.29 -9.56
N ASP A 44 1.70 -11.07 -10.19
CA ASP A 44 2.04 -9.84 -10.90
C ASP A 44 1.25 -9.63 -12.22
N GLU A 45 0.86 -10.68 -12.93
CA GLU A 45 0.18 -10.59 -14.24
C GLU A 45 -1.35 -10.51 -14.14
N VAL A 46 -1.96 -11.02 -13.07
CA VAL A 46 -3.43 -10.94 -12.86
C VAL A 46 -3.86 -9.55 -12.37
N PHE A 47 -2.97 -8.84 -11.69
CA PHE A 47 -3.23 -7.51 -11.12
C PHE A 47 -2.62 -6.36 -11.92
N ALA A 48 -1.79 -6.66 -12.93
CA ALA A 48 -1.49 -5.72 -14.00
C ALA A 48 -2.76 -5.59 -14.85
N GLY A 49 -3.41 -4.43 -14.77
CA GLY A 49 -4.68 -4.14 -15.42
C GLY A 49 -4.73 -4.56 -16.89
N GLU A 50 -5.93 -4.91 -17.33
CA GLU A 50 -6.29 -5.19 -18.72
C GLU A 50 -5.56 -4.26 -19.71
N ALA A 51 -4.59 -4.83 -20.41
CA ALA A 51 -4.10 -4.32 -21.68
C ALA A 51 -3.69 -5.51 -22.57
N THR A 52 -4.68 -6.31 -22.97
CA THR A 52 -4.58 -7.09 -24.22
C THR A 52 -5.33 -6.26 -25.26
N LEU A 53 -4.91 -6.06 -26.50
CA LEU A 53 -3.92 -6.68 -27.36
C LEU A 53 -3.79 -5.72 -28.56
N GLU A 54 -2.61 -5.56 -29.15
CA GLU A 54 -2.30 -5.34 -30.60
C GLU A 54 -0.79 -5.05 -30.70
N LYS A 55 0.06 -6.07 -30.79
CA LYS A 55 0.56 -6.66 -32.05
C LYS A 55 1.77 -5.90 -32.66
N LEU A 56 2.95 -6.53 -32.50
CA LEU A 56 4.17 -6.50 -33.32
C LEU A 56 5.03 -5.21 -33.36
N LYS A 57 6.20 -5.24 -32.70
CA LYS A 57 7.51 -5.55 -33.32
C LYS A 57 8.65 -5.36 -32.30
N PRO A 58 9.68 -6.23 -32.33
CA PRO A 58 10.94 -5.98 -31.63
C PRO A 58 11.76 -4.99 -32.47
N LEU A 59 12.56 -4.15 -31.79
CA LEU A 59 13.89 -3.66 -32.19
C LEU A 59 14.15 -2.27 -31.56
N ASP A 60 15.12 -2.29 -30.66
CA ASP A 60 16.25 -1.37 -30.62
C ASP A 60 15.96 0.14 -30.40
N LEU A 61 16.09 0.54 -29.13
CA LEU A 61 16.72 1.82 -28.78
C LEU A 61 17.54 1.61 -27.52
N SER A 62 18.79 1.22 -27.76
CA SER A 62 19.92 1.51 -26.89
C SER A 62 20.04 3.03 -26.73
N SER A 63 20.21 3.53 -25.50
CA SER A 63 21.27 4.47 -25.12
C SER A 63 20.92 5.19 -23.80
N ASP A 64 21.78 4.92 -22.81
CA ASP A 64 22.28 5.83 -21.79
C ASP A 64 21.31 6.78 -21.08
N GLY A 65 21.07 6.46 -19.81
CA GLY A 65 20.51 7.39 -18.85
C GLY A 65 20.51 6.81 -17.44
N LEU A 66 21.68 6.41 -16.92
CA LEU A 66 21.85 6.20 -15.48
C LEU A 66 21.76 7.56 -14.78
N THR A 67 20.55 8.07 -14.57
CA THR A 67 20.30 9.10 -13.57
C THR A 67 19.83 8.40 -12.30
N GLU A 68 20.82 8.00 -11.53
CA GLU A 68 20.73 7.79 -10.10
C GLU A 68 20.24 9.11 -9.46
N SER A 69 18.94 9.23 -9.27
CA SER A 69 18.39 10.21 -8.36
C SER A 69 17.20 9.60 -7.64
N SER A 70 17.24 9.81 -6.34
CA SER A 70 16.32 9.30 -5.33
C SER A 70 14.94 9.92 -5.54
N GLU A 71 14.23 9.42 -6.54
CA GLU A 71 12.83 9.68 -6.76
C GLU A 71 12.07 8.69 -5.89
N GLY A 72 11.25 9.22 -4.98
CA GLY A 72 10.26 8.40 -4.31
C GLY A 72 9.48 7.65 -5.37
N LEU A 73 9.24 6.36 -5.16
CA LEU A 73 8.56 5.53 -6.13
C LEU A 73 7.22 6.18 -6.49
N GLU A 74 7.15 6.78 -7.67
CA GLU A 74 5.92 7.23 -8.28
C GLU A 74 5.13 5.97 -8.60
N TYR A 75 4.18 5.65 -7.73
CA TYR A 75 3.22 4.60 -8.00
C TYR A 75 2.14 5.25 -8.87
N ASP A 76 2.05 4.84 -10.14
CA ASP A 76 0.98 5.26 -11.04
C ASP A 76 -0.38 5.03 -10.37
N GLY A 77 -1.00 6.11 -9.89
CA GLY A 77 -2.28 6.06 -9.16
C GLY A 77 -2.31 6.72 -7.78
N LEU A 78 -1.23 7.38 -7.32
CA LEU A 78 -1.25 8.16 -6.07
C LEU A 78 -1.07 9.66 -6.34
N ASP A 79 -1.98 10.47 -5.78
CA ASP A 79 -1.99 11.94 -5.93
C ASP A 79 -0.78 12.65 -5.30
N PHE A 80 -0.02 11.95 -4.44
CA PHE A 80 1.08 12.53 -3.66
C PHE A 80 2.29 11.58 -3.57
N PRO A 81 3.52 12.14 -3.51
CA PRO A 81 4.74 11.35 -3.35
C PRO A 81 4.75 10.61 -2.01
N ILE A 82 5.11 9.33 -2.03
CA ILE A 82 5.28 8.54 -0.82
C ILE A 82 6.73 8.62 -0.31
N ILE A 83 6.85 8.97 0.98
CA ILE A 83 8.12 9.04 1.67
C ILE A 83 8.24 7.85 2.62
N HIS A 84 9.06 6.87 2.21
CA HIS A 84 9.32 5.65 3.00
C HIS A 84 10.62 5.70 3.79
N THR A 85 11.60 6.49 3.36
CA THR A 85 12.92 6.62 3.97
C THR A 85 13.30 8.09 4.07
N LEU A 86 13.91 8.47 5.20
CA LEU A 86 14.49 9.80 5.40
C LEU A 86 15.86 9.95 4.72
N ASP A 87 16.50 8.82 4.41
CA ASP A 87 17.78 8.73 3.74
C ASP A 87 17.59 9.13 2.27
N GLY A 88 17.96 10.38 1.93
CA GLY A 88 17.86 10.94 0.58
C GLY A 88 16.87 12.11 0.43
N LEU A 89 16.09 12.48 1.45
CA LEU A 89 15.21 13.64 1.35
C LEU A 89 16.00 14.97 1.28
N LYS A 90 15.48 15.91 0.49
CA LYS A 90 15.90 17.32 0.51
C LYS A 90 15.97 17.79 1.97
N THR A 91 17.16 18.23 2.41
CA THR A 91 17.44 18.67 3.78
C THR A 91 16.40 19.65 4.31
N LYS A 92 15.95 20.60 3.48
CA LYS A 92 14.88 21.56 3.81
C LYS A 92 13.53 20.92 4.17
N LEU A 93 13.14 19.84 3.48
CA LEU A 93 11.88 19.15 3.77
C LEU A 93 11.97 18.35 5.06
N ARG A 94 13.12 17.71 5.28
CA ARG A 94 13.40 17.00 6.52
C ARG A 94 13.38 17.94 7.71
N GLU A 95 14.09 19.06 7.65
CA GLU A 95 14.06 20.10 8.70
C GLU A 95 12.64 20.60 8.97
N ARG A 96 11.83 20.82 7.93
CA ARG A 96 10.43 21.24 8.11
C ARG A 96 9.59 20.19 8.84
N LEU A 97 9.78 18.91 8.53
CA LEU A 97 9.08 17.82 9.23
C LEU A 97 9.58 17.67 10.67
N GLU A 98 10.89 17.78 10.89
CA GLU A 98 11.49 17.75 12.22
C GLU A 98 11.00 18.92 13.08
N ASN A 99 10.86 20.14 12.53
CA ASN A 99 10.31 21.30 13.23
C ASN A 99 8.84 21.09 13.64
N ILE A 100 8.03 20.46 12.79
CA ILE A 100 6.63 20.13 13.13
C ILE A 100 6.57 19.03 14.20
N ALA A 101 7.52 18.10 14.17
CA ALA A 101 7.61 16.99 15.13
C ALA A 101 8.34 17.35 16.44
N GLU A 102 9.05 18.49 16.49
CA GLU A 102 9.75 19.00 17.66
C GLU A 102 8.89 19.04 18.94
N PRO A 103 7.66 19.57 18.94
CA PRO A 103 6.80 19.52 20.13
C PRO A 103 6.49 18.09 20.58
N ALA A 104 6.47 17.11 19.65
CA ALA A 104 6.29 15.71 20.00
C ALA A 104 7.51 15.08 20.67
N LYS A 105 8.72 15.60 20.38
CA LYS A 105 9.96 15.15 21.03
C LYS A 105 10.21 15.86 22.36
N ALA A 106 9.97 17.17 22.41
CA ALA A 106 10.19 18.00 23.60
C ALA A 106 9.22 17.64 24.73
N SER A 107 7.96 17.34 24.41
CA SER A 107 6.94 17.00 25.41
C SER A 107 6.92 15.50 25.69
N ARG A 108 7.52 15.08 26.82
CA ARG A 108 7.56 13.67 27.25
C ARG A 108 6.16 13.07 27.51
N LYS A 109 5.14 13.91 27.72
CA LYS A 109 3.71 13.56 27.82
C LYS A 109 2.93 14.44 26.86
N ILE A 110 2.50 13.86 25.74
CA ILE A 110 1.60 14.51 24.79
C ILE A 110 0.25 13.83 24.92
N ASN A 111 -0.82 14.61 24.88
CA ASN A 111 -2.14 14.04 24.98
C ASN A 111 -2.49 13.27 23.68
N LYS A 112 -3.40 12.30 23.78
CA LYS A 112 -3.71 11.43 22.63
C LYS A 112 -4.21 12.23 21.41
N GLN A 113 -4.95 13.32 21.66
CA GLN A 113 -5.47 14.20 20.62
C GLN A 113 -4.39 15.12 20.01
N GLU A 114 -3.53 15.71 20.84
CA GLU A 114 -2.42 16.55 20.36
C GLU A 114 -1.49 15.76 19.43
N MET A 115 -1.16 14.51 19.79
CA MET A 115 -0.37 13.62 18.93
C MET A 115 -1.09 13.34 17.61
N ALA A 116 -2.40 13.13 17.65
CA ALA A 116 -3.20 12.89 16.46
C ALA A 116 -3.23 14.10 15.51
N ASP A 117 -3.30 15.31 16.06
CA ASP A 117 -3.29 16.54 15.27
C ASP A 117 -1.92 16.83 14.66
N LEU A 118 -0.84 16.51 15.38
CA LEU A 118 0.53 16.55 14.85
C LEU A 118 0.71 15.56 13.69
N ILE A 119 0.22 14.32 13.84
CA ILE A 119 0.28 13.32 12.77
C ILE A 119 -0.50 13.81 11.53
N CYS A 120 -1.70 14.36 11.70
CA CYS A 120 -2.47 14.90 10.57
C CYS A 120 -1.73 16.06 9.88
N SER A 121 -1.09 16.94 10.66
CA SER A 121 -0.31 18.06 10.14
C SER A 121 0.93 17.60 9.36
N LEU A 122 1.60 16.54 9.83
CA LEU A 122 2.75 15.93 9.14
C LEU A 122 2.33 15.23 7.84
N CYS A 123 1.21 14.52 7.88
CA CYS A 123 0.66 13.76 6.75
C CYS A 123 -0.13 14.62 5.74
N ASN A 124 -0.13 15.96 5.87
CA ASN A 124 -0.87 16.84 4.98
C ASN A 124 -0.13 16.99 3.62
N GLY A 125 -0.81 16.57 2.54
CA GLY A 125 -0.31 16.69 1.16
C GLY A 125 0.88 15.78 0.84
N ARG A 126 1.06 14.69 1.60
CA ARG A 126 2.14 13.71 1.42
C ARG A 126 1.83 12.40 2.14
N PHE A 127 2.23 11.29 1.54
CA PHE A 127 2.15 9.99 2.20
C PHE A 127 3.41 9.76 3.03
N LEU A 128 3.23 9.59 4.34
CA LEU A 128 4.32 9.27 5.25
C LEU A 128 4.27 7.79 5.65
N GLY A 129 5.39 7.09 5.44
CA GLY A 129 5.57 5.73 5.90
C GLY A 129 5.59 5.63 7.43
N LEU A 130 5.19 4.46 7.94
CA LEU A 130 5.17 4.19 9.38
C LEU A 130 6.56 4.37 10.03
N LYS A 131 7.62 3.91 9.36
CA LYS A 131 9.01 4.05 9.79
C LYS A 131 9.42 5.52 9.93
N VAL A 132 9.00 6.35 8.99
CA VAL A 132 9.33 7.78 8.98
C VAL A 132 8.63 8.49 10.14
N LEU A 133 7.35 8.21 10.37
CA LEU A 133 6.61 8.74 11.51
C LEU A 133 7.22 8.29 12.85
N ALA A 134 7.67 7.04 12.95
CA ALA A 134 8.35 6.53 14.15
C ALA A 134 9.63 7.31 14.47
N VAL A 135 10.46 7.57 13.46
CA VAL A 135 11.71 8.36 13.61
C VAL A 135 11.42 9.84 13.90
N LEU A 136 10.43 10.43 13.24
CA LEU A 136 10.05 11.83 13.46
C LEU A 136 9.46 12.05 14.86
N LEU A 137 8.66 11.12 15.38
CA LEU A 137 7.98 11.28 16.68
C LEU A 137 8.76 10.64 17.85
N ASP A 138 9.87 9.95 17.58
CA ASP A 138 10.63 9.18 18.57
C ASP A 138 9.75 8.16 19.33
N ARG A 139 8.95 7.39 18.57
CA ARG A 139 7.99 6.40 19.09
C ARG A 139 8.04 5.12 18.27
N SER A 140 7.59 4.00 18.86
CA SER A 140 7.57 2.72 18.16
C SER A 140 6.47 2.64 17.11
N GLU A 141 6.76 1.98 16.00
CA GLU A 141 5.83 1.72 14.90
C GLU A 141 4.53 1.04 15.38
N SER A 142 4.67 0.04 16.26
CA SER A 142 3.55 -0.68 16.86
C SER A 142 2.63 0.23 17.68
N TYR A 143 3.21 1.13 18.48
CA TYR A 143 2.46 2.08 19.31
C TYR A 143 1.69 3.08 18.44
N LEU A 144 2.34 3.66 17.42
CA LEU A 144 1.69 4.58 16.50
C LEU A 144 0.56 3.91 15.73
N ARG A 145 0.77 2.68 15.25
CA ARG A 145 -0.23 1.92 14.49
C ARG A 145 -1.50 1.67 15.31
N GLN A 146 -1.35 1.10 16.51
CA GLN A 146 -2.50 0.72 17.35
C GLN A 146 -3.11 1.93 18.06
N GLY A 147 -2.28 2.88 18.52
CA GLY A 147 -2.71 3.98 19.38
C GLY A 147 -3.31 5.17 18.64
N HIS A 148 -2.77 5.51 17.46
CA HIS A 148 -3.10 6.77 16.77
C HIS A 148 -3.54 6.57 15.32
N LEU A 149 -2.79 5.81 14.51
CA LEU A 149 -3.04 5.68 13.07
C LEU A 149 -4.32 4.89 12.77
N ASN A 150 -4.56 3.74 13.41
CA ASN A 150 -5.79 2.98 13.21
C ASN A 150 -7.05 3.80 13.62
N PRO A 151 -7.11 4.41 14.83
CA PRO A 151 -8.23 5.28 15.18
C PRO A 151 -8.44 6.44 14.22
N LEU A 152 -7.36 7.06 13.71
CA LEU A 152 -7.45 8.18 12.78
C LEU A 152 -7.98 7.77 11.40
N VAL A 153 -7.65 6.57 10.94
CA VAL A 153 -8.19 6.00 9.70
C VAL A 153 -9.67 5.64 9.87
N GLU A 154 -10.04 5.05 11.01
CA GLU A 154 -11.44 4.75 11.34
C GLU A 154 -12.30 6.01 11.46
N GLN A 155 -11.73 7.11 11.97
CA GLN A 155 -12.37 8.42 12.03
C GLN A 155 -12.39 9.15 10.68
N GLY A 156 -11.79 8.60 9.63
CA GLY A 156 -11.71 9.22 8.30
C GLY A 156 -10.78 10.43 8.21
N ARG A 157 -9.97 10.69 9.25
CA ARG A 157 -8.97 11.77 9.29
C ARG A 157 -7.69 11.42 8.55
N LEU A 158 -7.37 10.13 8.41
CA LEU A 158 -6.25 9.64 7.63
C LEU A 158 -6.69 8.59 6.62
N ARG A 159 -5.99 8.51 5.50
CA ARG A 159 -6.14 7.49 4.46
C ARG A 159 -4.86 6.66 4.36
N ARG A 160 -5.03 5.38 4.04
CA ARG A 160 -3.93 4.45 3.77
C ARG A 160 -3.58 4.51 2.28
N ALA A 161 -2.30 4.55 1.96
CA ALA A 161 -1.81 4.44 0.59
C ALA A 161 -2.17 3.08 -0.02
N PHE A 162 -2.06 1.99 0.78
CA PHE A 162 -2.33 0.63 0.35
C PHE A 162 -3.49 0.04 1.16
N PRO A 163 -4.76 0.25 0.74
CA PRO A 163 -5.92 -0.27 1.45
C PRO A 163 -6.06 -1.79 1.34
N THR A 164 -5.53 -2.40 0.27
CA THR A 164 -5.58 -3.83 -0.02
C THR A 164 -4.67 -4.66 0.90
N THR A 165 -3.54 -4.10 1.36
CA THR A 165 -2.57 -4.76 2.25
C THR A 165 -2.40 -4.00 3.57
N PRO A 166 -3.27 -4.22 4.58
CA PRO A 166 -3.26 -3.45 5.81
C PRO A 166 -2.00 -3.67 6.67
N ASN A 167 -1.29 -4.80 6.48
CA ASN A 167 -0.09 -5.14 7.24
C ASN A 167 1.21 -4.98 6.44
N ASP A 168 1.18 -4.21 5.36
CA ASP A 168 2.35 -4.01 4.51
C ASP A 168 3.44 -3.16 5.21
N PRO A 169 4.73 -3.55 5.15
CA PRO A 169 5.82 -2.70 5.62
C PRO A 169 5.96 -1.39 4.82
N ARG A 170 5.43 -1.32 3.59
CA ARG A 170 5.34 -0.13 2.76
C ARG A 170 4.09 0.71 3.06
N GLN A 171 3.30 0.35 4.08
CA GLN A 171 2.10 1.12 4.39
C GLN A 171 2.46 2.57 4.74
N ALA A 172 1.79 3.50 4.08
CA ALA A 172 1.91 4.94 4.29
C ALA A 172 0.55 5.58 4.54
N TYR A 173 0.56 6.72 5.22
CA TYR A 173 -0.63 7.40 5.67
C TYR A 173 -0.61 8.86 5.19
N THR A 174 -1.76 9.36 4.73
CA THR A 174 -1.99 10.77 4.38
C THR A 174 -3.21 11.29 5.14
N SER A 175 -3.25 12.59 5.44
CA SER A 175 -4.47 13.28 5.90
C SER A 175 -5.27 13.82 4.73
#